data_AF-A0A9D2C9T1-F1
#
_entry.id   AF-A0A9D2C9T1-F1
#
_cell.length_a   1.000
_cell.length_b   1.000
_cell.length_c   1.000
_cell.angle_alpha   90.00
_cell.angle_beta   90.00
_cell.angle_gamma   90.00
#
_symmetry.space_group_name_H-M   'P 1'
#
loop_
_entity.id
_entity.type
_entity.pdbx_description
1 polymer ?
#
loop_
_entity_poly.entity_id
_entity_poly.type
_entity_poly.pdbx_seq_one_letter_code
_entity_poly.pdbx_strand_id
1 'polypeptide(L)'
;ALQMVRRHRLIETFLVRVLGYRWDQVHDEAEALEHSVSDFLVNRIDEHLDHPDRDPHGDPIPMADGTLHVPDTVVLSSLEPGVEARVERISDDDPELLQFLADQGIGVGTRLSLRAGSPFSGAVGVILEGRDEPLTLGAAATDAVRVQPFDDGRASSR
;
A
#
# COMPACT_ATOMS: atom_id res chain seq x y z
N ALA A 1 2.79 7.61 20.67
CA ALA A 1 3.25 7.24 19.32
C ALA A 1 2.19 6.39 18.60
N LEU A 2 1.98 5.12 18.98
CA LEU A 2 1.04 4.24 18.25
C LEU A 2 -0.41 4.72 18.23
N GLN A 3 -0.91 5.35 19.30
CA GLN A 3 -2.24 5.97 19.27
C GLN A 3 -2.36 7.09 18.23
N MET A 4 -1.30 7.89 18.03
CA MET A 4 -1.31 8.93 16.99
C MET A 4 -1.34 8.32 15.59
N VAL A 5 -0.51 7.30 15.35
CA VAL A 5 -0.52 6.53 14.10
C VAL A 5 -1.91 5.93 13.83
N ARG A 6 -2.56 5.36 14.86
CA ARG A 6 -3.95 4.87 14.73
C ARG A 6 -4.93 5.97 14.34
N ARG A 7 -4.84 7.15 14.97
CA ARG A 7 -5.70 8.30 14.62
C ARG A 7 -5.50 8.72 13.18
N HIS A 8 -4.25 8.93 12.77
CA HIS A 8 -3.86 9.31 11.42
C HIS A 8 -4.49 8.38 10.38
N ARG A 9 -4.17 7.08 10.47
CA ARG A 9 -4.59 6.07 9.51
C ARG A 9 -6.10 5.86 9.44
N LEU A 10 -6.79 5.96 10.58
CA LEU A 10 -8.27 5.92 10.60
C LEU A 10 -8.89 7.15 9.94
N ILE A 11 -8.31 8.34 10.14
CA ILE A 11 -8.77 9.57 9.47
C ILE A 11 -8.56 9.44 7.96
N GLU A 12 -7.37 9.05 7.50
CA GLU A 12 -7.12 8.83 6.07
C GLU A 12 -8.12 7.85 5.45
N THR A 13 -8.34 6.72 6.12
CA THR A 13 -9.31 5.71 5.68
C THR A 13 -10.72 6.28 5.58
N PHE A 14 -11.12 7.10 6.55
CA PHE A 14 -12.43 7.76 6.56
C PHE A 14 -12.56 8.78 5.43
N LEU A 15 -11.55 9.62 5.22
CA LEU A 15 -11.52 10.63 4.15
C LEU A 15 -11.68 9.97 2.77
N VAL A 16 -10.96 8.86 2.52
CA VAL A 16 -11.07 8.12 1.26
C VAL A 16 -12.42 7.40 1.14
N ARG A 17 -12.78 6.54 2.11
CA ARG A 17 -13.93 5.63 1.95
C ARG A 17 -15.29 6.32 2.09
N VAL A 18 -15.37 7.39 2.89
CA VAL A 18 -16.65 8.04 3.23
C VAL A 18 -16.80 9.39 2.53
N LEU A 19 -15.73 10.19 2.45
CA LEU A 19 -15.79 11.53 1.85
C LEU A 19 -15.33 11.59 0.40
N GLY A 20 -14.78 10.49 -0.14
CA GLY A 20 -14.39 10.39 -1.54
C GLY A 20 -13.11 11.15 -1.88
N TYR A 21 -12.23 11.38 -0.91
CA TYR A 21 -10.88 11.86 -1.18
C TYR A 21 -10.10 10.82 -1.97
N ARG A 22 -9.15 11.27 -2.80
CA ARG A 22 -8.15 10.36 -3.34
C ARG A 22 -7.09 10.07 -2.30
N TRP A 23 -6.47 8.90 -2.39
CA TRP A 23 -5.41 8.45 -1.49
C TRP A 23 -4.15 9.33 -1.50
N ASP A 24 -3.89 10.11 -2.55
CA ASP A 24 -2.79 11.08 -2.63
C ASP A 24 -3.10 12.39 -1.89
N GLN A 25 -4.34 12.60 -1.46
CA GLN A 25 -4.81 13.87 -0.87
C GLN A 25 -5.01 13.80 0.64
N VAL A 26 -4.88 12.62 1.25
CA VAL A 26 -5.33 12.40 2.64
C VAL A 26 -4.25 12.65 3.70
N HIS A 27 -2.97 12.51 3.35
CA HIS A 27 -1.88 12.63 4.34
C HIS A 27 -1.88 13.99 5.05
N ASP A 28 -1.79 15.09 4.29
CA ASP A 28 -1.76 16.45 4.83
C ASP A 28 -3.03 16.79 5.65
N GLU A 29 -4.19 16.32 5.19
CA GLU A 29 -5.46 16.54 5.88
C GLU A 29 -5.54 15.73 7.18
N ALA A 30 -5.08 14.49 7.17
CA ALA A 30 -5.01 13.65 8.35
C ALA A 30 -4.00 14.19 9.38
N GLU A 31 -2.84 14.70 8.94
CA GLU A 31 -1.85 15.37 9.80
C GLU A 31 -2.44 16.61 10.49
N ALA A 32 -3.24 17.40 9.78
CA ALA A 32 -3.91 18.56 10.37
C ALA A 32 -4.98 18.16 11.43
N LEU A 33 -5.65 17.03 11.21
CA LEU A 33 -6.77 16.59 12.05
C LEU A 33 -6.35 15.72 13.25
N GLU A 34 -5.27 14.93 13.15
CA GLU A 34 -4.94 13.88 14.12
C GLU A 34 -4.74 14.39 15.56
N HIS A 35 -4.26 15.63 15.71
CA HIS A 35 -4.06 16.28 17.00
C HIS A 35 -5.32 16.95 17.56
N SER A 36 -6.33 17.15 16.72
CA SER A 36 -7.54 17.91 17.03
C SER A 36 -8.76 17.03 17.28
N VAL A 37 -8.74 15.78 16.83
CA VAL A 37 -9.83 14.83 17.05
C VAL A 37 -9.78 14.19 18.45
N SER A 38 -10.96 13.98 19.04
CA SER A 38 -11.08 13.25 20.31
C SER A 38 -11.04 11.74 20.11
N ASP A 39 -10.65 10.99 21.15
CA ASP A 39 -10.73 9.52 21.15
C ASP A 39 -12.14 9.01 20.89
N PHE A 40 -13.16 9.72 21.37
CA PHE A 40 -14.56 9.37 21.12
C PHE A 40 -14.89 9.40 19.62
N LEU A 41 -14.44 10.44 18.91
CA LEU A 41 -14.64 10.53 17.46
C LEU A 41 -13.87 9.44 16.72
N VAL A 42 -12.61 9.21 17.08
CA VAL A 42 -11.75 8.18 16.45
C VAL A 42 -12.37 6.79 16.60
N ASN A 43 -12.89 6.46 17.77
CA ASN A 43 -13.57 5.17 18.00
C ASN A 43 -14.85 5.05 17.15
N ARG A 44 -15.62 6.13 16.99
CA ARG A 44 -16.79 6.12 16.10
C ARG A 44 -16.42 5.97 14.63
N ILE A 45 -15.31 6.57 14.20
CA ILE A 45 -14.78 6.37 12.85
C ILE A 45 -14.38 4.90 12.66
N ASP A 46 -13.63 4.33 13.60
CA ASP A 46 -13.21 2.92 13.55
C ASP A 46 -14.41 1.96 13.45
N GLU A 47 -15.42 2.14 14.30
CA GLU A 47 -16.67 1.36 14.25
C GLU A 47 -17.41 1.56 12.92
N HIS A 48 -17.48 2.81 12.42
CA HIS A 48 -18.17 3.12 11.17
C HIS A 48 -17.49 2.49 9.94
N LEU A 49 -16.17 2.34 9.99
CA LEU A 49 -15.36 1.72 8.95
C LEU A 49 -15.30 0.19 9.04
N ASP A 50 -16.06 -0.43 9.96
CA ASP A 50 -16.07 -1.86 10.26
C ASP A 50 -14.69 -2.39 10.71
N HIS A 51 -14.01 -1.62 11.58
CA HIS A 51 -12.73 -1.96 12.20
C HIS A 51 -11.64 -2.36 11.17
N PRO A 52 -11.24 -1.44 10.27
CA PRO A 52 -10.24 -1.73 9.25
C PRO A 52 -8.88 -2.05 9.88
N ASP A 53 -8.18 -3.00 9.30
CA ASP A 53 -6.82 -3.39 9.71
C ASP A 53 -5.72 -2.65 8.94
N ARG A 54 -6.09 -1.94 7.86
CA ARG A 54 -5.18 -1.17 7.00
C ARG A 54 -5.83 0.10 6.47
N ASP A 55 -4.99 1.09 6.23
CA ASP A 55 -5.36 2.36 5.60
C ASP A 55 -5.41 2.26 4.05
N PRO A 56 -5.70 3.37 3.33
CA PRO A 56 -5.76 3.35 1.86
C PRO A 56 -4.45 2.96 1.16
N HIS A 57 -3.31 3.16 1.82
CA HIS A 57 -1.98 2.86 1.27
C HIS A 57 -1.48 1.47 1.66
N GLY A 58 -2.21 0.77 2.54
CA GLY A 58 -1.93 -0.59 2.99
C GLY A 58 -1.10 -0.65 4.27
N ASP A 59 -0.92 0.49 4.93
CA ASP A 59 -0.22 0.64 6.18
C ASP A 59 -1.09 0.09 7.35
N PRO A 60 -0.54 -0.74 8.25
CA PRO A 60 -1.33 -1.46 9.24
C PRO A 60 -1.89 -0.53 10.31
N ILE A 61 -3.18 -0.56 10.58
CA ILE A 61 -3.79 0.28 11.62
C ILE A 61 -3.50 -0.35 13.00
N PRO A 62 -2.80 0.33 13.93
CA PRO A 62 -2.65 -0.19 15.29
C PRO A 62 -4.02 -0.42 15.94
N MET A 63 -4.19 -1.51 16.66
CA MET A 63 -5.39 -1.81 17.44
C MET A 63 -5.55 -0.84 18.61
N ALA A 64 -6.76 -0.78 19.18
CA ALA A 64 -7.05 0.11 20.32
C ALA A 64 -6.21 -0.20 21.57
N ASP A 65 -5.78 -1.45 21.74
CA ASP A 65 -4.88 -1.90 22.80
C ASP A 65 -3.39 -1.60 22.51
N GLY A 66 -3.08 -1.03 21.34
CA GLY A 66 -1.74 -0.72 20.88
C GLY A 66 -1.03 -1.86 20.15
N THR A 67 -1.68 -3.01 19.95
CA THR A 67 -1.12 -4.11 19.16
C THR A 67 -1.03 -3.71 17.68
N LEU A 68 0.10 -3.97 17.04
CA LEU A 68 0.30 -3.71 15.61
C LEU A 68 0.73 -5.00 14.91
N HIS A 69 -0.09 -5.48 13.97
CA HIS A 69 0.27 -6.61 13.13
C HIS A 69 0.88 -6.10 11.83
N VAL A 70 2.18 -6.32 11.64
CA VAL A 70 2.89 -5.95 10.41
C VAL A 70 2.93 -7.18 9.50
N PRO A 71 2.35 -7.12 8.29
CA PRO A 71 2.41 -8.22 7.34
C PRO A 71 3.85 -8.49 6.89
N ASP A 72 4.20 -9.76 6.74
CA ASP A 72 5.48 -10.15 6.15
C ASP A 72 5.46 -9.86 4.64
N THR A 73 6.25 -8.87 4.23
CA THR A 73 6.26 -8.33 2.87
C THR A 73 7.68 -7.98 2.46
N VAL A 74 7.93 -8.04 1.17
CA VAL A 74 9.21 -7.66 0.56
C VAL A 74 9.02 -6.46 -0.36
N VAL A 75 10.11 -5.76 -0.67
CA VAL A 75 10.09 -4.66 -1.65
C VAL A 75 10.00 -5.24 -3.06
N LEU A 76 9.20 -4.64 -3.94
CA LEU A 76 8.99 -5.15 -5.30
C LEU A 76 10.31 -5.31 -6.07
N SER A 77 11.27 -4.39 -5.89
CA SER A 77 12.59 -4.43 -6.53
C SER A 77 13.48 -5.61 -6.09
N SER A 78 13.15 -6.28 -4.99
CA SER A 78 13.90 -7.46 -4.49
C SER A 78 13.44 -8.78 -5.09
N LEU A 79 12.33 -8.79 -5.83
CA LEU A 79 11.79 -10.00 -6.43
C LEU A 79 12.44 -10.29 -7.78
N GLU A 80 12.63 -11.58 -8.05
CA GLU A 80 13.14 -12.06 -9.33
C GLU A 80 12.03 -12.04 -10.42
N PRO A 81 12.39 -11.83 -11.69
CA PRO A 81 11.45 -11.98 -12.80
C PRO A 81 10.76 -13.35 -12.81
N GLY A 82 9.46 -13.36 -13.10
CA GLY A 82 8.62 -14.56 -13.13
C GLY A 82 7.86 -14.83 -11.85
N VAL A 83 8.18 -14.14 -10.74
CA VAL A 83 7.40 -14.21 -9.50
C VAL A 83 6.07 -13.47 -9.66
N GLU A 84 4.99 -14.09 -9.19
CA GLU A 84 3.70 -13.42 -9.01
C GLU A 84 3.57 -12.91 -7.57
N ALA A 85 2.98 -11.73 -7.40
CA ALA A 85 2.82 -11.11 -6.10
C ALA A 85 1.56 -10.24 -6.03
N ARG A 86 1.11 -9.97 -4.80
CA ARG A 86 0.05 -9.00 -4.50
C ARG A 86 0.67 -7.75 -3.84
N VAL A 87 0.26 -6.57 -4.29
CA VAL A 87 0.61 -5.31 -3.64
C VAL A 87 -0.05 -5.23 -2.27
N GLU A 88 0.75 -5.05 -1.24
CA GLU A 88 0.31 -5.02 0.15
C GLU A 88 0.38 -3.63 0.76
N ARG A 89 1.37 -2.83 0.35
CA ARG A 89 1.59 -1.47 0.83
C ARG A 89 2.30 -0.63 -0.22
N ILE A 90 1.97 0.65 -0.31
CA ILE A 90 2.64 1.65 -1.14
C ILE A 90 3.03 2.82 -0.23
N SER A 91 4.24 3.35 -0.34
CA SER A 91 4.67 4.54 0.41
C SER A 91 3.81 5.75 0.02
N ASP A 92 3.41 6.54 1.00
CA ASP A 92 2.65 7.78 0.86
C ASP A 92 3.54 9.03 0.83
N ASP A 93 4.87 8.87 0.88
CA ASP A 93 5.86 9.97 0.93
C ASP A 93 5.84 10.90 -0.31
N ASP A 94 5.37 10.40 -1.46
CA ASP A 94 5.32 11.14 -2.74
C ASP A 94 3.93 11.05 -3.37
N PRO A 95 3.09 12.11 -3.25
CA PRO A 95 1.77 12.16 -3.85
C PRO A 95 1.76 12.04 -5.38
N GLU A 96 2.79 12.53 -6.07
CA GLU A 96 2.89 12.42 -7.53
C GLU A 96 3.14 10.97 -7.94
N LEU A 97 3.97 10.25 -7.19
CA LEU A 97 4.20 8.82 -7.39
C LEU A 97 2.92 8.00 -7.11
N LEU A 98 2.19 8.30 -6.03
CA LEU A 98 0.90 7.67 -5.73
C LEU A 98 -0.09 7.86 -6.88
N GLN A 99 -0.23 9.09 -7.39
CA GLN A 99 -1.12 9.37 -8.52
C GLN A 99 -0.68 8.62 -9.78
N PHE A 100 0.62 8.60 -10.08
CA PHE A 100 1.16 7.82 -11.20
C PHE A 100 0.79 6.33 -11.08
N LEU A 101 1.01 5.71 -9.91
CA LEU A 101 0.68 4.30 -9.69
C LEU A 101 -0.82 4.05 -9.85
N ALA A 102 -1.68 4.92 -9.31
CA ALA A 102 -3.12 4.85 -9.48
C ALA A 102 -3.53 4.90 -10.97
N ASP A 103 -2.98 5.85 -11.74
CA ASP A 103 -3.26 6.00 -13.16
C ASP A 103 -2.83 4.76 -13.96
N GLN A 104 -1.77 4.08 -13.53
CA GLN A 104 -1.35 2.81 -14.09
C GLN A 104 -2.21 1.62 -13.64
N GLY A 105 -3.14 1.80 -12.70
CA GLY A 105 -3.99 0.75 -12.13
C GLY A 105 -3.30 -0.06 -11.03
N ILE A 106 -2.25 0.48 -10.41
CA ILE A 106 -1.53 -0.13 -9.29
C ILE A 106 -2.02 0.51 -7.99
N GLY A 107 -2.66 -0.30 -7.16
CA GLY A 107 -3.05 0.04 -5.79
C GLY A 107 -2.95 -1.17 -4.86
N VAL A 108 -3.29 -0.98 -3.59
CA VAL A 108 -3.33 -2.08 -2.61
C VAL A 108 -4.26 -3.20 -3.09
N GLY A 109 -3.80 -4.44 -2.98
CA GLY A 109 -4.51 -5.63 -3.45
C GLY A 109 -4.29 -5.96 -4.93
N THR A 110 -3.65 -5.09 -5.71
CA THR A 110 -3.34 -5.34 -7.13
C THR A 110 -2.43 -6.56 -7.25
N ARG A 111 -2.79 -7.49 -8.14
CA ARG A 111 -1.94 -8.62 -8.48
C ARG A 111 -1.08 -8.31 -9.70
N LEU A 112 0.19 -8.66 -9.62
CA LEU A 112 1.16 -8.44 -10.67
C LEU A 112 2.11 -9.62 -10.81
N SER A 113 2.66 -9.78 -12.01
CA SER A 113 3.77 -10.70 -12.27
C SER A 113 5.00 -9.90 -12.71
N LEU A 114 6.16 -10.26 -12.20
CA LEU A 114 7.41 -9.60 -12.57
C LEU A 114 7.94 -10.10 -13.91
N ARG A 115 8.51 -9.18 -14.67
CA ARG A 115 9.21 -9.40 -15.93
C ARG A 115 10.58 -8.73 -15.87
N ALA A 116 11.51 -9.27 -16.65
CA ALA A 116 12.80 -8.62 -16.83
C ALA A 116 12.56 -7.23 -17.43
N GLY A 117 13.07 -6.20 -16.75
CA GLY A 117 13.12 -4.86 -17.32
C GLY A 117 14.23 -4.73 -18.36
N SER A 118 14.34 -3.53 -18.92
CA SER A 118 15.38 -3.24 -19.92
C SER A 118 16.79 -3.47 -19.34
N PRO A 119 17.69 -4.17 -20.05
CA PRO A 119 19.05 -4.40 -19.58
C PRO A 119 19.74 -3.09 -19.17
N PHE A 120 20.46 -3.12 -18.05
CA PHE A 120 21.22 -1.99 -17.49
C PHE A 120 20.40 -0.76 -17.05
N SER A 121 19.06 -0.84 -17.03
CA SER A 121 18.21 0.30 -16.65
C SER A 121 17.86 0.37 -15.16
N GLY A 122 17.98 -0.74 -14.44
CA GLY A 122 17.45 -0.86 -13.07
C GLY A 122 15.92 -0.83 -12.99
N ALA A 123 15.22 -0.76 -14.12
CA ALA A 123 13.77 -0.82 -14.18
C ALA A 123 13.27 -2.27 -14.06
N VAL A 124 12.07 -2.44 -13.52
CA VAL A 124 11.37 -3.72 -13.43
C VAL A 124 10.18 -3.67 -14.37
N GLY A 125 10.01 -4.71 -15.18
CA GLY A 125 8.77 -4.90 -15.92
C GLY A 125 7.72 -5.55 -15.02
N VAL A 126 6.48 -5.06 -15.02
CA VAL A 126 5.37 -5.69 -14.32
C VAL A 126 4.20 -5.89 -15.26
N ILE A 127 3.52 -7.03 -15.18
CA ILE A 127 2.26 -7.27 -15.88
C ILE A 127 1.17 -7.37 -14.81
N LEU A 128 0.19 -6.48 -14.88
CA LEU A 128 -0.97 -6.49 -13.99
C LEU A 128 -1.95 -7.59 -14.42
N GLU A 129 -2.62 -8.23 -13.45
CA GLU A 129 -3.67 -9.21 -13.75
C GLU A 129 -4.74 -8.60 -14.68
N GLY A 130 -5.01 -9.29 -15.80
CA GLY A 130 -5.95 -8.81 -16.81
C GLY A 130 -5.38 -7.83 -17.85
N ARG A 131 -4.07 -7.56 -17.84
CA ARG A 131 -3.37 -6.83 -18.92
C ARG A 131 -2.34 -7.72 -19.60
N ASP A 132 -2.17 -7.54 -20.91
CA ASP A 132 -1.16 -8.28 -21.69
C ASP A 132 0.15 -7.49 -21.82
N GLU A 133 0.09 -6.16 -21.86
CA GLU A 133 1.27 -5.31 -22.03
C GLU A 133 1.98 -5.05 -20.70
N PRO A 134 3.31 -5.24 -20.63
CA PRO A 134 4.09 -4.93 -19.45
C PRO A 134 4.24 -3.42 -19.25
N LEU A 135 4.06 -2.98 -18.01
CA LEU A 135 4.45 -1.66 -17.54
C LEU A 135 5.90 -1.68 -17.08
N THR A 136 6.67 -0.66 -17.43
CA THR A 136 8.04 -0.50 -16.92
C THR A 136 8.03 0.47 -15.74
N LEU A 137 8.48 0.01 -14.57
CA LEU A 137 8.61 0.81 -13.36
C LEU A 137 10.10 1.07 -13.08
N GLY A 138 10.45 2.32 -12.82
CA GLY A 138 11.78 2.71 -12.36
C GLY A 138 11.99 2.41 -10.87
N ALA A 139 13.24 2.52 -10.41
CA ALA A 139 13.64 2.20 -9.04
C ALA A 139 12.78 2.90 -7.96
N ALA A 140 12.53 4.20 -8.11
CA ALA A 140 11.71 4.96 -7.15
C ALA A 140 10.30 4.34 -6.97
N ALA A 141 9.66 3.93 -8.07
CA ALA A 141 8.34 3.30 -8.01
C ALA A 141 8.40 1.89 -7.40
N THR A 142 9.41 1.10 -7.75
CA THR A 142 9.55 -0.27 -7.24
C THR A 142 9.96 -0.32 -5.77
N ASP A 143 10.72 0.67 -5.30
CA ASP A 143 11.19 0.75 -3.92
C ASP A 143 10.09 1.24 -2.97
N ALA A 144 9.13 2.03 -3.49
CA ALA A 144 7.96 2.48 -2.76
C ALA A 144 6.89 1.39 -2.58
N VAL A 145 6.95 0.27 -3.31
CA VAL A 145 5.92 -0.76 -3.32
C VAL A 145 6.38 -2.00 -2.56
N ARG A 146 5.63 -2.37 -1.52
CA ARG A 146 5.77 -3.66 -0.83
C ARG A 146 4.73 -4.65 -1.30
N VAL A 147 5.16 -5.89 -1.48
CA VAL A 147 4.34 -6.97 -2.01
C VAL A 147 4.45 -8.23 -1.15
N GLN A 148 3.41 -9.05 -1.21
CA GLN A 148 3.41 -10.42 -0.75
C GLN A 148 3.54 -11.33 -1.97
N PRO A 149 4.66 -12.06 -2.13
CA PRO A 149 4.81 -13.07 -3.17
C PRO A 149 3.76 -14.18 -2.96
N PHE A 150 3.23 -14.72 -4.05
CA PHE A 150 2.48 -15.95 -3.95
C PHE A 150 3.47 -17.11 -3.76
N ASP A 151 3.15 -18.03 -2.84
CA ASP A 151 3.86 -19.29 -2.76
C ASP A 151 3.59 -20.07 -4.05
N ASP A 152 4.47 -19.90 -5.03
CA ASP A 152 4.59 -20.84 -6.11
C ASP A 152 4.95 -22.16 -5.44
N GLY A 153 4.02 -23.12 -5.39
CA GLY A 153 4.20 -24.46 -4.79
C GLY A 153 5.35 -25.31 -5.37
N ARG A 154 6.35 -24.69 -6.00
CA ARG A 154 7.67 -25.23 -6.29
C ARG A 154 8.48 -25.23 -5.00
N ALA A 155 8.15 -26.19 -4.14
CA ALA A 155 9.01 -26.64 -3.08
C ALA A 155 10.47 -26.71 -3.57
N SER A 156 11.35 -26.10 -2.78
CA SER A 156 12.80 -26.22 -2.85
C SER A 156 13.22 -27.65 -3.18
N SER A 157 13.58 -27.89 -4.45
CA SER A 157 14.38 -29.04 -4.83
C SER A 157 15.83 -28.60 -4.93
N ARG A 158 16.50 -28.44 -3.79
CA ARG A 158 17.94 -28.62 -3.63
C ARG A 158 18.26 -29.12 -2.24
#